data_AF-A0A5K0WH86-F1
#
_entry.id   AF-A0A5K0WH86-F1
#
_cell.length_a   1.000
_cell.length_b   1.000
_cell.length_c   1.000
_cell.angle_alpha   90.00
_cell.angle_beta   90.00
_cell.angle_gamma   90.00
#
_symmetry.space_group_name_H-M   'P 1'
#
loop_
_entity.id
_entity.type
_entity.pdbx_description
1 polymer ?
#
loop_
_entity_poly.entity_id
_entity_poly.type
_entity_poly.pdbx_seq_one_letter_code
_entity_poly.pdbx_strand_id
1 'polypeptide(L)'
;RFVIGGPMADCGLTGRKIIVDTYGGMSRHGGGAFSGKDPSKVDRSAAYAARYVAKNIVAAGLADRCEIQLSYAIGIAEPTSIMIDTFRTGK
;
A
#
# COMPACT_ATOMS: atom_id res chain seq x y z
N ARG A 1 -18.22 -24.90 18.10
CA ARG A 1 -19.10 -24.19 17.13
C ARG A 1 -18.80 -22.70 17.26
N PHE A 2 -18.76 -21.95 16.16
CA PHE A 2 -18.68 -20.48 16.21
C PHE A 2 -20.11 -19.95 16.06
N VAL A 3 -20.74 -19.57 17.18
CA VAL A 3 -22.20 -19.33 17.26
C VAL A 3 -22.56 -17.84 17.30
N ILE A 4 -21.72 -17.01 17.91
CA ILE A 4 -21.90 -15.54 17.98
C ILE A 4 -20.67 -14.90 17.34
N GLY A 5 -20.87 -13.91 16.47
CA GLY A 5 -19.81 -13.23 15.73
C GLY A 5 -20.22 -11.81 15.30
N GLY A 6 -19.35 -11.15 14.53
CA GLY A 6 -19.56 -9.78 14.08
C GLY A 6 -19.42 -8.75 15.23
N PRO A 7 -19.95 -7.52 15.05
CA PRO A 7 -19.82 -6.45 16.05
C PRO A 7 -20.42 -6.75 17.43
N MET A 8 -21.30 -7.77 17.52
CA MET A 8 -21.84 -8.25 18.79
C MET A 8 -20.77 -8.97 19.64
N ALA A 9 -19.74 -9.54 19.00
CA ALA A 9 -18.71 -10.35 19.66
C ALA A 9 -17.33 -9.66 19.73
N ASP A 10 -17.09 -8.59 18.96
CA ASP A 10 -15.81 -7.88 18.92
C ASP A 10 -15.97 -6.42 18.44
N CYS A 11 -15.06 -5.54 18.86
CA CYS A 11 -15.04 -4.14 18.46
C CYS A 11 -14.16 -3.94 17.21
N GLY A 12 -14.78 -3.58 16.09
CA GLY A 12 -14.09 -3.22 14.85
C GLY A 12 -13.80 -1.72 14.76
N LEU A 13 -12.64 -1.35 14.20
CA LEU A 13 -12.32 0.04 13.84
C LEU A 13 -11.80 0.11 12.41
N THR A 14 -12.12 1.22 11.72
CA THR A 14 -11.58 1.54 10.40
C THR A 14 -10.05 1.56 10.42
N GLY A 15 -9.42 0.99 9.39
CA GLY A 15 -7.96 1.00 9.26
C GLY A 15 -7.21 0.02 10.17
N ARG A 16 -7.89 -0.99 10.74
CA ARG A 16 -7.25 -2.04 11.57
C ARG A 16 -6.84 -3.30 10.80
N LYS A 17 -6.92 -3.27 9.47
CA LYS A 17 -6.59 -4.40 8.59
C LYS A 17 -5.65 -4.00 7.44
N ILE A 18 -4.83 -2.96 7.61
CA ILE A 18 -3.97 -2.40 6.53
C ILE A 18 -3.02 -3.39 5.87
N ILE A 19 -2.49 -4.37 6.62
CA ILE A 19 -1.63 -5.42 6.04
C ILE A 19 -2.46 -6.44 5.22
N VAL A 20 -3.70 -6.70 5.64
CA VAL A 20 -4.64 -7.56 4.90
C VAL A 20 -5.12 -6.85 3.63
N ASP A 21 -5.39 -5.54 3.70
CA ASP A 21 -5.80 -4.71 2.56
C ASP A 21 -4.72 -4.58 1.49
N THR A 22 -3.46 -4.84 1.83
CA THR A 22 -2.31 -4.66 0.95
C THR A 22 -1.71 -5.98 0.51
N TYR A 23 -0.54 -6.35 1.04
CA TYR A 23 0.29 -7.41 0.48
C TYR A 23 0.53 -8.55 1.47
N GLY A 24 -0.27 -8.67 2.53
CA GLY A 24 -0.25 -9.81 3.44
C GLY A 24 1.09 -10.04 4.16
N GLY A 25 1.88 -8.98 4.33
CA GLY A 25 3.22 -9.04 4.94
C GLY A 25 4.37 -9.27 3.95
N MET A 26 4.09 -9.42 2.65
CA MET A 26 5.13 -9.61 1.62
C MET A 26 5.95 -8.35 1.33
N SER A 27 5.37 -7.16 1.52
CA SER A 27 6.04 -5.88 1.31
C SER A 27 6.07 -5.05 2.59
N ARG A 28 6.95 -4.03 2.59
CA ARG A 28 6.92 -2.99 3.61
C ARG A 28 5.68 -2.10 3.43
N HIS A 29 5.20 -1.50 4.52
CA HIS A 29 3.99 -0.68 4.53
C HIS A 29 4.26 0.67 5.20
N GLY A 30 3.79 1.77 4.59
CA GLY A 30 4.03 3.14 5.10
C GLY A 30 3.20 3.54 6.31
N GLY A 31 2.20 2.74 6.68
CA GLY A 31 1.41 2.87 7.92
C GLY A 31 0.03 3.52 7.76
N GLY A 32 -0.21 4.26 6.67
CA GLY A 32 -1.49 4.92 6.41
C GLY A 32 -2.61 3.94 6.05
N ALA A 33 -3.77 4.03 6.71
CA ALA A 33 -4.98 3.30 6.31
C ALA A 33 -5.65 3.89 5.06
N PHE A 34 -6.39 3.06 4.31
CA PHE A 34 -7.09 3.52 3.11
C PHE A 34 -8.53 3.98 3.39
N SER A 35 -9.36 3.15 4.00
CA SER A 35 -10.80 3.39 4.19
C SER A 35 -11.09 4.67 4.99
N GLY A 36 -12.16 5.38 4.61
CA GLY A 36 -12.56 6.65 5.24
C GLY A 36 -11.83 7.91 4.74
N LYS A 37 -10.95 7.80 3.74
CA LYS A 37 -10.20 8.93 3.16
C LYS A 37 -10.68 9.27 1.75
N ASP A 38 -10.73 10.53 1.39
CA ASP A 38 -10.95 10.93 0.00
C ASP A 38 -9.65 10.78 -0.83
N PRO A 39 -9.70 10.79 -2.18
CA PRO A 39 -8.53 10.60 -3.02
C PRO A 39 -7.43 11.67 -2.90
N SER A 40 -7.69 12.83 -2.27
CA SER A 40 -6.63 13.82 -1.99
C SER A 40 -5.62 13.34 -0.95
N LYS A 41 -5.94 12.30 -0.17
CA LYS A 41 -5.03 11.78 0.87
C LYS A 41 -4.05 10.78 0.28
N VAL A 42 -2.77 11.18 0.28
CA VAL A 42 -1.66 10.42 -0.31
C VAL A 42 -1.50 9.02 0.29
N ASP A 43 -1.89 8.80 1.54
CA ASP A 43 -1.95 7.45 2.14
C ASP A 43 -2.73 6.44 1.28
N ARG A 44 -3.76 6.92 0.56
CA ARG A 44 -4.54 6.10 -0.37
C ARG A 44 -4.04 6.27 -1.81
N SER A 45 -4.04 7.49 -2.33
CA SER A 45 -3.77 7.73 -3.76
C SER A 45 -2.34 7.40 -4.17
N ALA A 46 -1.33 7.75 -3.36
CA ALA A 46 0.05 7.42 -3.66
C ALA A 46 0.34 5.92 -3.48
N ALA A 47 -0.29 5.26 -2.50
CA ALA A 47 -0.20 3.80 -2.37
C ALA A 47 -0.76 3.08 -3.61
N TYR A 48 -1.87 3.57 -4.17
CA TYR A 48 -2.44 3.05 -5.42
C TYR A 48 -1.53 3.32 -6.62
N ALA A 49 -0.94 4.52 -6.70
CA ALA A 49 0.03 4.86 -7.74
C ALA A 49 1.28 3.95 -7.67
N ALA A 50 1.84 3.72 -6.47
CA ALA A 50 2.97 2.83 -6.27
C ALA A 50 2.64 1.39 -6.71
N ARG A 51 1.44 0.88 -6.37
CA ARG A 51 0.97 -0.43 -6.87
C ARG A 51 0.89 -0.45 -8.39
N TYR A 52 0.31 0.58 -8.99
CA TYR A 52 0.18 0.68 -10.44
C TYR A 52 1.55 0.63 -11.12
N VAL A 53 2.51 1.44 -10.68
CA VAL A 53 3.86 1.48 -11.27
C VAL A 53 4.58 0.15 -11.05
N ALA A 54 4.57 -0.42 -9.84
CA ALA A 54 5.24 -1.70 -9.56
C ALA A 54 4.68 -2.84 -10.42
N LYS A 55 3.35 -2.88 -10.61
CA LYS A 55 2.69 -3.85 -11.50
C LYS A 55 3.18 -3.69 -12.94
N ASN A 56 3.31 -2.46 -13.43
CA ASN A 56 3.74 -2.20 -14.81
C ASN A 56 5.22 -2.52 -15.02
N ILE A 57 6.10 -2.26 -14.05
CA ILE A 57 7.52 -2.65 -14.12
C ILE A 57 7.66 -4.17 -14.33
N VAL A 58 6.93 -4.96 -13.53
CA VAL A 58 6.96 -6.43 -13.66
C VAL A 58 6.29 -6.88 -14.96
N ALA A 59 5.16 -6.31 -15.32
CA ALA A 59 4.44 -6.67 -16.55
C ALA A 59 5.22 -6.34 -17.83
N ALA A 60 6.04 -5.28 -17.80
CA ALA A 60 6.94 -4.92 -18.89
C ALA A 60 8.18 -5.84 -18.99
N GLY A 61 8.33 -6.80 -18.07
CA GLY A 61 9.46 -7.73 -18.05
C GLY A 61 10.76 -7.12 -17.51
N LEU A 62 10.71 -5.94 -16.90
CA LEU A 62 11.91 -5.24 -16.41
C LEU A 62 12.45 -5.83 -15.10
N ALA A 63 11.62 -6.52 -14.33
CA ALA A 63 12.01 -7.24 -13.12
C ALA A 63 11.02 -8.38 -12.80
N ASP A 64 11.45 -9.39 -12.03
CA ASP A 64 10.54 -10.46 -11.57
C ASP A 64 9.74 -10.03 -10.32
N ARG A 65 10.27 -9.08 -9.54
CA ARG A 65 9.57 -8.43 -8.42
C ARG A 65 10.06 -6.99 -8.24
N CYS A 66 9.18 -6.14 -7.74
CA CYS A 66 9.47 -4.71 -7.55
C CYS A 66 8.75 -4.19 -6.29
N GLU A 67 9.49 -3.50 -5.42
CA GLU A 67 8.95 -2.64 -4.37
C GLU A 67 9.20 -1.18 -4.73
N ILE A 68 8.20 -0.32 -4.50
CA ILE A 68 8.28 1.12 -4.72
C ILE A 68 7.90 1.82 -3.43
N GLN A 69 8.76 2.69 -2.95
CA GLN A 69 8.48 3.60 -1.84
C GLN A 69 8.30 5.02 -2.37
N LEU A 70 7.24 5.68 -1.91
CA LEU A 70 6.99 7.10 -2.13
C LEU A 70 6.94 7.82 -0.79
N SER A 71 7.44 9.05 -0.74
CA SER A 71 7.25 9.95 0.39
C SER A 71 6.79 11.33 -0.09
N TYR A 72 6.03 12.03 0.76
CA TYR A 72 5.51 13.37 0.50
C TYR A 72 5.69 14.24 1.74
N ALA A 73 5.93 15.52 1.52
CA ALA A 73 5.82 16.56 2.53
C ALA A 73 4.47 17.27 2.39
N ILE A 74 3.88 17.67 3.52
CA ILE A 74 2.60 18.38 3.53
C ILE A 74 2.70 19.69 2.74
N GLY A 75 1.77 19.93 1.82
CA GLY A 75 1.74 21.13 0.98
C GLY A 75 2.66 21.09 -0.24
N ILE A 76 3.43 20.01 -0.46
CA ILE A 76 4.25 19.83 -1.67
C ILE A 76 3.57 18.80 -2.58
N ALA A 77 3.39 19.15 -3.86
CA ALA A 77 2.72 18.30 -4.84
C ALA A 77 3.63 17.16 -5.33
N GLU A 78 4.90 17.46 -5.54
CA GLU A 78 5.91 16.49 -5.95
C GLU A 78 6.31 15.56 -4.78
N PRO A 79 6.58 14.27 -5.04
CA PRO A 79 7.09 13.38 -4.02
C PRO A 79 8.48 13.83 -3.57
N THR A 80 8.71 13.84 -2.26
CA THR A 80 10.02 14.16 -1.68
C THR A 80 11.04 13.05 -1.91
N SER A 81 10.58 11.81 -2.10
CA SER A 81 11.45 10.72 -2.55
C SER A 81 10.67 9.64 -3.30
N ILE A 82 11.37 9.01 -4.25
CA ILE A 82 10.94 7.81 -4.97
C ILE A 82 12.09 6.81 -4.88
N MET A 83 11.85 5.64 -4.30
CA MET A 83 12.82 4.56 -4.21
C MET A 83 12.24 3.30 -4.85
N ILE A 84 13.07 2.60 -5.62
CA ILE A 84 12.70 1.36 -6.32
C ILE A 84 13.68 0.28 -5.90
N ASP A 85 13.17 -0.86 -5.44
CA ASP A 85 13.96 -2.05 -5.15
C ASP A 85 13.42 -3.24 -5.95
N THR A 86 14.23 -3.75 -6.88
CA THR A 86 13.91 -4.94 -7.66
C THR A 86 14.44 -6.23 -7.02
N PHE A 87 15.03 -6.15 -5.83
CA PHE A 87 15.61 -7.27 -5.10
C PHE A 87 16.62 -8.08 -5.93
N ARG A 88 17.41 -7.37 -6.77
CA ARG A 88 18.37 -7.95 -7.73
C ARG A 88 17.72 -8.82 -8.81
N THR A 89 16.46 -8.56 -9.16
CA THR A 89 15.75 -9.27 -10.25
C THR A 89 15.55 -8.42 -11.51
N GLY A 90 16.21 -7.26 -11.59
CA GLY A 90 16.18 -6.40 -12.78
C GLY A 90 16.85 -7.07 -13.99
N LYS A 91 16.30 -6.84 -15.19
CA LYS A 91 16.77 -7.41 -16.47
C LYS A 91 17.35 -6.33 -17.39
#